data_AF-A0A0M8PZ23-F1
#
_entry.id   AF-A0A0M8PZ23-F1
#
_cell.length_a   1.000
_cell.length_b   1.000
_cell.length_c   1.000
_cell.angle_alpha   90.00
_cell.angle_beta   90.00
_cell.angle_gamma   90.00
#
_symmetry.space_group_name_H-M   'P 1'
#
loop_
_entity.id
_entity.type
_entity.pdbx_description
1 polymer ?
#
loop_
_entity_poly.entity_id
_entity_poly.type
_entity_poly.pdbx_seq_one_letter_code
_entity_poly.pdbx_strand_id
1 'polypeptide(L)'
;MSMKIWWAINIVWLFIFAAGAIFIGVREVDYAGVVQTPEVRMVSFIVLGIVFLIVALFQLILLIFIHFVKKGTTNTSTKRLS
;
A
#
# COMPACT_ATOMS: atom_id res chain seq x y z
N MET A 1 12.99 10.40 7.19
CA MET A 1 12.87 9.35 6.16
C MET A 1 13.30 9.92 4.81
N SER A 2 14.23 9.29 4.09
CA SER A 2 14.61 9.76 2.75
C SER A 2 13.51 9.40 1.75
N MET A 3 13.26 10.25 0.75
CA MET A 3 12.24 9.97 -0.27
C MET A 3 12.51 8.65 -1.01
N LYS A 4 13.80 8.26 -1.14
CA LYS A 4 14.21 6.99 -1.75
C LYS A 4 13.68 5.78 -0.96
N ILE A 5 13.79 5.80 0.36
CA ILE A 5 13.33 4.69 1.21
C ILE A 5 11.78 4.62 1.23
N TRP A 6 11.10 5.77 1.12
CA TRP A 6 9.64 5.83 1.02
C TRP A 6 9.15 5.13 -0.25
N TRP A 7 9.75 5.44 -1.40
CA TRP A 7 9.42 4.78 -2.66
C TRP A 7 9.77 3.29 -2.65
N ALA A 8 10.88 2.88 -2.03
CA ALA A 8 11.24 1.47 -1.90
C ALA A 8 10.16 0.67 -1.15
N ILE A 9 9.60 1.22 -0.06
CA ILE A 9 8.53 0.57 0.70
C ILE A 9 7.25 0.42 -0.14
N ASN A 10 6.89 1.44 -0.93
CA ASN A 10 5.74 1.36 -1.83
C ASN A 10 5.91 0.26 -2.88
N ILE A 11 7.11 0.15 -3.46
CA ILE A 11 7.45 -0.90 -4.44
C ILE A 11 7.32 -2.30 -3.79
N VAL A 12 7.84 -2.48 -2.58
CA VAL A 12 7.72 -3.76 -1.86
C VAL A 12 6.25 -4.12 -1.64
N TRP A 13 5.41 -3.16 -1.24
CA TRP A 13 3.97 -3.38 -1.09
C TRP A 13 3.28 -3.75 -2.40
N LEU A 14 3.68 -3.13 -3.51
CA LEU A 14 3.17 -3.47 -4.84
C LEU A 14 3.51 -4.92 -5.21
N PHE A 15 4.73 -5.37 -4.92
CA PHE A 15 5.13 -6.77 -5.15
C PHE A 15 4.33 -7.75 -4.29
N ILE A 16 4.11 -7.45 -3.01
CA ILE A 16 3.28 -8.28 -2.12
C ILE A 16 1.86 -8.39 -2.67
N PHE A 17 1.27 -7.27 -3.10
CA PHE A 17 -0.06 -7.27 -3.70
C PHE A 17 -0.12 -8.08 -5.00
N ALA A 18 0.85 -7.89 -5.90
CA ALA A 18 0.94 -8.63 -7.14
C ALA A 18 1.09 -10.14 -6.91
N ALA A 19 1.94 -10.54 -5.97
CA ALA A 19 2.11 -11.93 -5.58
C ALA A 19 0.81 -12.52 -5.01
N GLY A 20 0.09 -11.79 -4.16
CA GLY A 20 -1.22 -12.20 -3.65
C GLY A 20 -2.27 -12.35 -4.75
N ALA A 21 -2.28 -11.43 -5.72
CA ALA A 21 -3.18 -11.49 -6.87
C ALA A 21 -2.91 -12.72 -7.74
N ILE A 22 -1.64 -13.01 -8.05
CA ILE A 22 -1.24 -14.21 -8.80
C ILE A 22 -1.65 -15.47 -8.03
N PHE A 23 -1.39 -15.51 -6.71
CA PHE A 23 -1.75 -16.65 -5.87
C PHE A 23 -3.26 -16.93 -5.88
N ILE A 24 -4.11 -15.90 -5.84
CA ILE A 24 -5.56 -16.03 -5.98
C ILE A 24 -5.95 -16.47 -7.40
N GLY A 25 -5.24 -16.01 -8.42
CA GLY A 25 -5.54 -16.32 -9.82
C GLY A 25 -5.23 -17.77 -10.22
N VAL A 26 -4.15 -18.34 -9.69
CA VAL A 26 -3.64 -19.66 -10.07
C VAL A 26 -4.24 -20.79 -9.23
N ARG A 27 -4.74 -20.51 -8.03
CA ARG A 27 -5.31 -21.56 -7.17
C ARG A 27 -6.68 -22.04 -7.66
N GLU A 28 -6.89 -23.35 -7.58
CA GLU A 28 -8.15 -24.01 -7.98
C GLU A 28 -9.09 -24.25 -6.79
N VAL A 29 -8.53 -24.38 -5.59
CA VAL A 29 -9.28 -24.67 -4.36
C VAL A 29 -8.94 -23.63 -3.32
N ASP A 30 -9.92 -23.22 -2.52
CA ASP A 30 -9.69 -22.39 -1.35
C ASP A 30 -9.23 -23.19 -0.13
N TYR A 31 -8.87 -22.50 0.94
CA TYR A 31 -8.45 -23.14 2.19
C TYR A 31 -9.56 -23.92 2.90
N ALA A 32 -10.82 -23.74 2.49
CA ALA A 32 -11.96 -24.51 2.99
C ALA A 32 -12.25 -25.77 2.16
N GLY A 33 -11.46 -26.05 1.13
CA GLY A 33 -11.66 -27.18 0.22
C GLY A 33 -12.75 -26.93 -0.84
N VAL A 34 -13.21 -25.69 -0.99
CA VAL A 34 -14.22 -25.30 -1.98
C VAL A 34 -13.52 -24.89 -3.27
N VAL A 35 -14.02 -25.40 -4.40
CA VAL A 35 -13.53 -25.05 -5.72
C VAL A 35 -13.77 -23.56 -5.97
N GLN A 36 -12.72 -22.84 -6.36
CA GLN A 36 -12.83 -21.44 -6.73
C GLN A 36 -13.50 -21.32 -8.10
N THR A 37 -14.80 -21.02 -8.11
CA THR A 37 -15.49 -20.63 -9.34
C THR A 37 -15.05 -19.22 -9.77
N PRO A 38 -15.22 -18.85 -11.06
CA PRO A 38 -14.88 -17.51 -11.53
C PRO A 38 -15.52 -16.38 -10.71
N GLU A 39 -16.76 -16.57 -10.25
CA GLU A 39 -17.46 -15.59 -9.43
C GLU A 39 -16.80 -15.41 -8.05
N VAL A 40 -16.48 -16.51 -7.37
CA VAL A 40 -15.84 -16.50 -6.04
C VAL A 40 -14.41 -15.95 -6.12
N ARG A 41 -13.71 -16.22 -7.24
CA ARG A 41 -12.38 -15.66 -7.50
C ARG A 41 -12.43 -14.15 -7.68
N MET A 42 -13.42 -13.61 -8.41
CA MET A 42 -13.64 -12.17 -8.52
C MET A 42 -13.88 -11.52 -7.16
N VAL A 43 -14.70 -12.12 -6.30
CA VAL A 43 -14.91 -11.63 -4.92
C VAL A 43 -13.59 -11.59 -4.15
N SER A 44 -12.76 -12.64 -4.28
CA SER A 44 -11.44 -12.68 -3.64
C SER A 44 -10.52 -11.55 -4.13
N PHE A 45 -10.54 -11.22 -5.42
CA PHE A 45 -9.81 -10.07 -5.97
C PHE A 45 -10.34 -8.74 -5.47
N ILE A 46 -11.66 -8.57 -5.34
CA ILE A 46 -12.27 -7.35 -4.78
C ILE A 46 -11.82 -7.16 -3.33
N VAL A 47 -11.86 -8.22 -2.51
CA VAL A 47 -11.39 -8.18 -1.12
C VAL A 47 -9.91 -7.80 -1.06
N LEU A 48 -9.07 -8.43 -1.88
CA LEU A 48 -7.64 -8.07 -1.96
C LEU A 48 -7.46 -6.60 -2.36
N GLY A 49 -8.24 -6.12 -3.33
CA GLY A 49 -8.22 -4.73 -3.79
C GLY A 49 -8.62 -3.73 -2.69
N ILE A 50 -9.65 -4.04 -1.91
CA ILE A 50 -10.08 -3.20 -0.78
C ILE A 50 -8.97 -3.10 0.27
N VAL A 51 -8.36 -4.24 0.64
CA VAL A 51 -7.24 -4.26 1.60
C VAL A 51 -6.07 -3.41 1.08
N PHE A 52 -5.74 -3.53 -0.21
CA PHE A 52 -4.69 -2.72 -0.82
C PHE A 52 -5.02 -1.22 -0.80
N LEU A 53 -6.27 -0.84 -1.09
CA LEU A 53 -6.70 0.55 -1.01
C LEU A 53 -6.56 1.12 0.40
N ILE A 54 -6.91 0.35 1.44
CA ILE A 54 -6.75 0.78 2.84
C ILE A 54 -5.27 1.06 3.15
N VAL A 55 -4.37 0.14 2.77
CA VAL A 55 -2.93 0.31 2.97
C VAL A 55 -2.40 1.53 2.20
N ALA A 56 -2.81 1.70 0.94
CA ALA A 56 -2.41 2.83 0.11
C ALA A 56 -2.89 4.17 0.66
N LEU A 57 -4.14 4.24 1.16
CA LEU A 57 -4.69 5.43 1.82
C LEU A 57 -3.90 5.79 3.08
N PHE A 58 -3.58 4.80 3.91
CA PHE A 58 -2.77 5.03 5.11
C PHE A 58 -1.38 5.57 4.77
N GLN A 59 -0.73 5.00 3.75
CA GLN A 59 0.56 5.48 3.26
C GLN A 59 0.46 6.93 2.74
N LEU A 60 -0.60 7.27 2.00
CA LEU A 60 -0.81 8.62 1.49
C LEU A 60 -0.94 9.64 2.63
N ILE A 61 -1.74 9.32 3.66
CA ILE A 61 -1.92 10.18 4.84
C ILE A 61 -0.58 10.40 5.55
N LEU A 62 0.21 9.34 5.72
CA LEU A 62 1.53 9.41 6.37
C LEU A 62 2.52 10.26 5.55
N LEU A 63 2.50 10.16 4.23
CA LEU A 63 3.32 10.99 3.35
C LEU A 63 2.98 12.48 3.49
N ILE A 64 1.69 12.82 3.49
CA ILE A 64 1.22 14.19 3.67
C ILE A 64 1.70 14.73 5.03
N PHE A 65 1.56 13.94 6.09
CA PHE A 65 2.01 14.32 7.43
C PHE A 65 3.52 14.58 7.48
N ILE A 66 4.34 13.68 6.93
CA ILE A 66 5.80 13.84 6.86
C ILE A 66 6.17 15.10 6.07
N HIS A 67 5.52 15.36 4.94
CA HIS A 67 5.78 16.53 4.13
C HIS A 67 5.42 17.82 4.86
N PHE A 68 4.27 17.84 5.54
CA PHE A 68 3.80 19.01 6.29
C PHE A 68 4.72 19.33 7.47
N VAL A 69 5.12 18.33 8.27
CA VAL A 69 6.05 18.51 9.40
C VAL A 69 7.40 19.05 8.92
N LYS A 70 7.94 18.50 7.83
CA LYS A 70 9.24 18.94 7.29
C LYS A 70 9.22 20.41 6.84
N LYS A 71 8.10 20.87 6.27
CA LYS A 71 7.90 22.28 5.84
C LYS A 71 7.84 23.25 7.03
N GLY A 72 7.33 22.81 8.18
CA GLY A 72 7.34 23.59 9.42
C GLY A 72 8.75 23.83 9.93
N THR A 73 9.57 22.78 10.02
CA THR A 73 10.94 22.86 10.55
C THR A 73 11.86 23.74 9.70
N THR A 74 11.74 23.69 8.37
CA THR A 74 12.58 24.51 7.49
C THR A 74 12.29 26.01 7.63
N ASN A 75 11.02 26.40 7.74
CA ASN A 75 10.64 27.81 7.89
C ASN A 75 11.14 28.41 9.22
N THR A 76 11.05 27.65 10.31
CA THR A 76 11.52 28.11 11.62
C THR A 76 13.04 28.30 11.65
N SER A 77 13.80 27.45 10.96
CA SER A 77 15.27 27.56 10.92
C SER A 77 15.73 28.78 10.12
N THR A 78 15.11 29.06 8.96
CA THR A 78 15.42 30.26 8.16
C THR A 78 15.14 31.55 8.94
N LYS A 79 14.03 31.59 9.70
CA LYS A 79 13.66 32.77 10.50
C LYS A 79 14.59 33.05 11.69
N ARG A 80 15.41 32.08 12.12
CA ARG A 80 16.40 32.27 13.20
C ARG A 80 17.77 32.73 12.70
N LEU A 81 18.01 32.67 11.38
CA LEU A 81 19.28 33.02 10.74
C LEU A 81 19.25 34.39 10.03
N SER A 82 18.07 34.99 9.91
CA SER A 82 17.84 36.37 9.44
C SER A 82 17.71 37.33 10.61
#